data_AF-A0A418GE48-F1
#
_entry.id   AF-A0A418GE48-F1
#
_cell.length_a   1.000
_cell.length_b   1.000
_cell.length_c   1.000
_cell.angle_alpha   90.00
_cell.angle_beta   90.00
_cell.angle_gamma   90.00
#
_symmetry.space_group_name_H-M   'P 1'
#
loop_
_entity.id
_entity.type
_entity.pdbx_description
1 polymer ?
#
loop_
_entity_poly.entity_id
_entity_poly.type
_entity_poly.pdbx_seq_one_letter_code
_entity_poly.pdbx_strand_id
1 'polypeptide(L)'
;MTYFRINPVLALLLLLTAIAAALPFISYAPNRLVSGEGRHLWQLWPQTLWMLVGVGCAWLTACFIPAKKGSIFALILAQFVFVLLVWGAGKAATQLAQNGSALARTSLGSGFWLAAALALLACSDAIRRISTHPLWRWLLHMQIAIIPLWLLYSGTLNDLSLMKEYANRQDVFDDALAQHLTLLFGAVLPALVIGVPLGIWCYFSTARQGAIFSLLNVIQTVPSIALFGLLIAPLAALVTAFPWLGMLGIAGTGMTPALIALVLYALLPLVRGVV
;
A
#
# COMPACT_ATOMS: atom_id res chain seq x y z
N MET A 1 14.12 1.86 41.81
CA MET A 1 13.76 2.93 40.86
C MET A 1 13.60 2.34 39.47
N THR A 2 12.37 2.05 39.06
CA THR A 2 12.05 1.63 37.70
C THR A 2 12.09 2.86 36.82
N TYR A 3 13.14 3.00 36.00
CA TYR A 3 13.22 4.09 35.01
C TYR A 3 12.01 3.97 34.06
N PHE A 4 11.12 4.96 34.09
CA PHE A 4 10.04 5.09 33.12
C PHE A 4 10.66 5.30 31.72
N ARG A 5 10.79 4.22 30.95
CA ARG A 5 11.17 4.32 29.54
C ARG A 5 9.90 4.57 28.73
N ILE A 6 9.67 5.84 28.39
CA ILE A 6 8.65 6.26 27.42
C ILE A 6 8.94 5.57 26.08
N ASN A 7 7.93 5.04 25.40
CA ASN A 7 8.10 4.53 24.05
C ASN A 7 8.13 5.71 23.05
N PRO A 8 9.32 6.08 22.49
CA PRO A 8 9.44 7.27 21.65
C PRO A 8 8.65 7.16 20.34
N VAL A 9 8.46 5.93 19.85
CA VAL A 9 7.68 5.67 18.63
C VAL A 9 6.21 5.99 18.86
N LEU A 10 5.63 5.54 19.98
CA LEU A 10 4.23 5.84 20.30
C LEU A 10 4.01 7.33 20.58
N ALA A 11 4.97 8.00 21.23
CA ALA A 11 4.92 9.44 21.46
C ALA A 11 4.96 10.25 20.15
N LEU A 12 5.81 9.86 19.19
CA LEU A 12 5.83 10.46 17.86
C LEU A 12 4.52 10.23 17.11
N LEU A 13 4.02 8.99 17.14
CA LEU A 13 2.74 8.65 16.50
C LEU A 13 1.58 9.45 17.08
N LEU A 14 1.57 9.70 18.40
CA LEU A 14 0.58 10.58 19.04
C LEU A 14 0.57 11.99 18.43
N LEU A 15 1.75 12.62 18.33
CA LEU A 15 1.88 13.96 17.75
C LEU A 15 1.41 13.98 16.29
N LEU A 16 1.79 12.98 15.51
CA LEU A 16 1.37 12.85 14.11
C LEU A 16 -0.14 12.60 13.97
N THR A 17 -0.77 11.88 14.90
CA THR A 17 -2.23 11.68 14.89
C THR A 17 -3.00 12.96 15.21
N ALA A 18 -2.44 13.86 16.03
CA ALA A 18 -3.04 15.18 16.26
C ALA A 18 -3.01 16.05 14.98
N ILE A 19 -1.91 15.97 14.21
CA ILE A 19 -1.82 16.61 12.89
C ILE A 19 -2.85 16.00 11.92
N ALA A 20 -2.97 14.66 11.90
CA ALA A 20 -3.96 13.98 11.06
C ALA A 20 -5.40 14.39 11.38
N ALA A 21 -5.72 14.60 12.66
CA ALA A 21 -7.03 15.08 13.08
C ALA A 21 -7.33 16.49 12.55
N ALA A 22 -6.33 17.35 12.37
CA ALA A 22 -6.51 18.70 11.82
C ALA A 22 -6.79 18.72 10.31
N LEU A 23 -6.57 17.61 9.59
CA LEU A 23 -6.77 17.50 8.15
C LEU A 23 -8.21 17.07 7.80
N PRO A 24 -8.69 17.34 6.57
CA PRO A 24 -10.01 16.90 6.13
C PRO A 24 -10.08 15.36 6.10
N PHE A 25 -11.11 14.83 6.73
CA PHE A 25 -11.33 13.39 6.86
C PHE A 25 -11.84 12.78 5.56
N ILE A 26 -12.75 13.46 4.89
CA ILE A 26 -13.28 13.10 3.57
C ILE A 26 -13.31 14.33 2.69
N SER A 27 -13.39 14.10 1.38
CA SER A 27 -13.68 15.14 0.39
C SER A 27 -15.04 14.85 -0.24
N TYR A 28 -15.89 15.86 -0.29
CA TYR A 28 -17.24 15.77 -0.84
C TYR A 28 -17.38 16.68 -2.07
N ALA A 29 -17.79 16.11 -3.19
CA ALA A 29 -18.13 16.85 -4.41
C ALA A 29 -19.59 16.53 -4.80
N PRO A 30 -20.45 17.54 -5.06
CA PRO A 30 -21.84 17.31 -5.45
C PRO A 30 -22.03 16.55 -6.77
N ASN A 31 -21.04 16.62 -7.67
CA ASN A 31 -21.00 15.94 -8.96
C ASN A 31 -19.54 15.86 -9.47
N ARG A 32 -19.34 15.37 -10.71
CA ARG A 32 -18.00 15.24 -11.32
C ARG A 32 -17.39 16.56 -11.83
N LEU A 33 -18.15 17.63 -11.90
CA LEU A 33 -17.73 18.92 -12.46
C LEU A 33 -17.19 19.87 -11.38
N VAL A 34 -17.67 19.71 -10.15
CA VAL A 34 -17.28 20.54 -9.01
C VAL A 34 -16.15 19.86 -8.24
N SER A 35 -15.11 20.63 -7.92
CA SER A 35 -14.01 20.17 -7.07
C SER A 35 -14.52 19.78 -5.68
N GLY A 36 -13.95 18.71 -5.11
CA GLY A 36 -14.36 18.25 -3.79
C GLY A 36 -13.90 19.16 -2.66
N GLU A 37 -14.81 19.50 -1.76
CA GLU A 37 -14.50 20.25 -0.55
C GLU A 37 -14.14 19.29 0.59
N GLY A 38 -13.04 19.58 1.28
CA GLY A 38 -12.62 18.80 2.44
C GLY A 38 -13.54 19.02 3.64
N ARG A 39 -14.06 17.93 4.22
CA ARG A 39 -14.84 17.97 5.46
C ARG A 39 -14.07 17.31 6.60
N HIS A 40 -13.94 18.04 7.71
CA HIS A 40 -13.30 17.57 8.92
C HIS A 40 -14.26 16.68 9.74
N LEU A 41 -13.71 15.85 10.64
CA LEU A 41 -14.50 14.94 11.48
C LEU A 41 -15.58 15.69 12.30
N TRP A 42 -15.21 16.80 12.94
CA TRP A 42 -16.13 17.59 13.78
C TRP A 42 -17.22 18.31 12.98
N GLN A 43 -17.01 18.54 11.68
CA GLN A 43 -18.04 19.11 10.80
C GLN A 43 -19.09 18.06 10.41
N LEU A 44 -18.70 16.78 10.37
CA LEU A 44 -19.62 15.67 10.11
C LEU A 44 -20.38 15.31 11.38
N TRP A 45 -19.65 15.15 12.49
CA TRP A 45 -20.22 14.78 13.78
C TRP A 45 -19.53 15.57 14.89
N PRO A 46 -20.18 16.59 15.49
CA PRO A 46 -19.57 17.41 16.54
C PRO A 46 -19.05 16.61 17.75
N GLN A 47 -19.66 15.46 18.03
CA GLN A 47 -19.29 14.55 19.11
C GLN A 47 -17.90 13.91 18.93
N THR A 48 -17.31 13.93 17.73
CA THR A 48 -16.00 13.32 17.48
C THR A 48 -14.86 14.05 18.18
N LEU A 49 -15.04 15.32 18.59
CA LEU A 49 -14.02 16.04 19.37
C LEU A 49 -13.70 15.32 20.68
N TRP A 50 -14.72 14.86 21.40
CA TRP A 50 -14.54 14.08 22.63
C TRP A 50 -13.92 12.71 22.37
N MET A 51 -14.27 12.08 21.24
CA MET A 51 -13.64 10.82 20.84
C MET A 51 -12.14 11.00 20.56
N LEU A 52 -11.74 12.08 19.88
CA LEU A 52 -10.33 12.38 19.61
C LEU A 52 -9.55 12.63 20.91
N VAL A 53 -10.14 13.36 21.86
CA VAL A 53 -9.57 13.54 23.21
C VAL A 53 -9.41 12.19 23.91
N GLY A 54 -10.46 11.35 23.90
CA GLY A 54 -10.43 10.02 24.51
C GLY A 54 -9.36 9.11 23.91
N VAL A 55 -9.24 9.08 22.58
CA VAL A 55 -8.18 8.34 21.87
C VAL A 55 -6.81 8.89 22.24
N GLY A 56 -6.62 10.21 22.25
CA GLY A 56 -5.38 10.86 22.66
C GLY A 56 -4.97 10.48 24.09
N CYS A 57 -5.91 10.53 25.04
CA CYS A 57 -5.67 10.11 26.41
C CYS A 57 -5.31 8.61 26.51
N ALA A 58 -6.05 7.73 25.84
CA ALA A 58 -5.75 6.31 25.82
C ALA A 58 -4.34 6.03 25.25
N TRP A 59 -3.98 6.76 24.19
CA TRP A 59 -2.67 6.62 23.55
C TRP A 59 -1.52 7.15 24.43
N LEU A 60 -1.75 8.24 25.16
CA LEU A 60 -0.83 8.72 26.19
C LEU A 60 -0.65 7.67 27.29
N THR A 61 -1.71 7.03 27.78
CA THR A 61 -1.58 5.97 28.79
C THR A 61 -0.78 4.78 28.26
N ALA A 62 -0.93 4.43 26.99
CA ALA A 62 -0.17 3.36 26.35
C ALA A 62 1.35 3.61 26.36
N CYS A 63 1.78 4.89 26.30
CA CYS A 63 3.20 5.26 26.37
C CYS A 63 3.87 4.94 27.72
N PHE A 64 3.09 4.83 28.80
CA PHE A 64 3.59 4.62 30.15
C PHE A 64 3.47 3.18 30.65
N ILE A 65 2.74 2.31 29.94
CA ILE A 65 2.61 0.90 30.33
C ILE A 65 3.84 0.13 29.81
N PRO A 66 4.72 -0.37 30.70
CA PRO A 66 5.93 -1.04 30.26
C PRO A 66 5.64 -2.45 29.72
N ALA A 67 6.62 -2.97 28.97
CA ALA A 67 6.69 -4.36 28.52
C ALA A 67 5.55 -4.80 27.56
N LYS A 68 5.40 -6.11 27.40
CA LYS A 68 4.50 -6.75 26.44
C LYS A 68 3.03 -6.33 26.61
N LYS A 69 2.59 -6.05 27.84
CA LYS A 69 1.22 -5.61 28.14
C LYS A 69 0.88 -4.26 27.49
N GLY A 70 1.81 -3.29 27.55
CA GLY A 70 1.62 -1.99 26.90
C GLY A 70 1.55 -2.11 25.38
N SER A 71 2.33 -3.02 24.78
CA SER A 71 2.28 -3.28 23.33
C SER A 71 0.96 -3.94 22.91
N ILE A 72 0.43 -4.87 23.72
CA ILE A 72 -0.90 -5.47 23.44
C ILE A 72 -2.00 -4.40 23.51
N PHE A 73 -1.97 -3.55 24.54
CA PHE A 73 -2.93 -2.44 24.66
C PHE A 73 -2.83 -1.47 23.49
N ALA A 74 -1.61 -1.08 23.09
CA ALA A 74 -1.37 -0.24 21.94
C ALA A 74 -1.87 -0.88 20.63
N LEU A 75 -1.70 -2.19 20.44
CA LEU A 75 -2.22 -2.91 19.27
C LEU A 75 -3.75 -2.85 19.23
N ILE A 76 -4.42 -3.16 20.34
CA ILE A 76 -5.89 -3.14 20.43
C ILE A 76 -6.41 -1.73 20.13
N LEU A 77 -5.81 -0.71 20.75
CA LEU A 77 -6.21 0.68 20.56
C LEU A 77 -5.98 1.14 19.11
N ALA A 78 -4.82 0.83 18.52
CA ALA A 78 -4.49 1.16 17.14
C ALA A 78 -5.44 0.50 16.14
N GLN A 79 -5.72 -0.79 16.33
CA GLN A 79 -6.65 -1.52 15.48
C GLN A 79 -8.08 -1.00 15.62
N PHE A 80 -8.51 -0.68 16.84
CA PHE A 80 -9.82 -0.07 17.07
C PHE A 80 -9.96 1.27 16.36
N VAL A 81 -8.95 2.15 16.47
CA VAL A 81 -8.91 3.42 15.75
C VAL A 81 -8.96 3.20 14.24
N PHE A 82 -8.16 2.26 13.70
CA PHE A 82 -8.17 1.95 12.27
C PHE A 82 -9.56 1.49 11.78
N VAL A 83 -10.21 0.59 12.52
CA VAL A 83 -11.56 0.12 12.22
C VAL A 83 -12.58 1.26 12.27
N LEU A 84 -12.50 2.13 13.29
CA LEU A 84 -13.38 3.29 13.41
C LEU A 84 -13.19 4.27 12.25
N LEU A 85 -11.97 4.47 11.76
CA LEU A 85 -11.71 5.32 10.60
C LEU A 85 -12.37 4.75 9.35
N VAL A 86 -12.21 3.46 9.08
CA VAL A 86 -12.81 2.79 7.91
C VAL A 86 -14.33 2.81 7.99
N TRP A 87 -14.89 2.45 9.14
CA TRP A 87 -16.34 2.48 9.37
C TRP A 87 -16.90 3.91 9.27
N GLY A 88 -16.23 4.88 9.88
CA GLY A 88 -16.60 6.29 9.85
C GLY A 88 -16.59 6.87 8.44
N ALA A 89 -15.62 6.48 7.60
CA ALA A 89 -15.60 6.88 6.19
C ALA A 89 -16.82 6.36 5.42
N GLY A 90 -17.21 5.09 5.62
CA GLY A 90 -18.43 4.52 5.04
C GLY A 90 -19.69 5.24 5.51
N LYS A 91 -19.84 5.44 6.83
CA LYS A 91 -20.99 6.17 7.39
C LYS A 91 -21.09 7.61 6.91
N ALA A 92 -19.97 8.30 6.80
CA ALA A 92 -19.96 9.67 6.29
C ALA A 92 -20.37 9.72 4.82
N ALA A 93 -19.90 8.75 4.01
CA ALA A 93 -20.32 8.63 2.62
C ALA A 93 -21.81 8.35 2.48
N THR A 94 -22.37 7.40 3.23
CA THR A 94 -23.81 7.10 3.20
C THR A 94 -24.65 8.30 3.64
N GLN A 95 -24.27 9.00 4.71
CA GLN A 95 -25.00 10.20 5.16
C GLN A 95 -24.98 11.33 4.13
N LEU A 96 -23.83 11.57 3.50
CA LEU A 96 -23.69 12.59 2.47
C LEU A 96 -24.39 12.22 1.17
N ALA A 97 -24.45 10.92 0.83
CA ALA A 97 -25.19 10.43 -0.32
C ALA A 97 -26.71 10.60 -0.12
N GLN A 98 -27.23 10.33 1.08
CA GLN A 98 -28.65 10.47 1.40
C GLN A 98 -29.13 11.93 1.43
N ASN A 99 -28.28 12.83 1.93
CA ASN A 99 -28.60 14.26 2.02
C ASN A 99 -28.21 15.05 0.76
N GLY A 100 -27.48 14.42 -0.16
CA GLY A 100 -26.92 15.04 -1.35
C GLY A 100 -27.63 14.65 -2.64
N SER A 101 -26.95 14.85 -3.76
CA SER A 101 -27.43 14.40 -5.07
C SER A 101 -27.04 12.92 -5.30
N ALA A 102 -27.80 12.21 -6.16
CA ALA A 102 -27.44 10.85 -6.57
C ALA A 102 -26.05 10.77 -7.27
N LEU A 103 -25.57 11.89 -7.83
CA LEU A 103 -24.27 12.00 -8.48
C LEU A 103 -23.15 12.45 -7.52
N ALA A 104 -23.46 12.62 -6.23
CA ALA A 104 -22.50 13.07 -5.24
C ALA A 104 -21.36 12.05 -5.06
N ARG A 105 -20.15 12.57 -4.95
CA ARG A 105 -18.92 11.83 -4.77
C ARG A 105 -18.33 12.13 -3.41
N THR A 106 -18.23 11.09 -2.58
CA THR A 106 -17.46 11.14 -1.34
C THR A 106 -16.19 10.32 -1.51
N SER A 107 -15.02 10.96 -1.37
CA SER A 107 -13.71 10.30 -1.39
C SER A 107 -13.01 10.45 -0.05
N LEU A 108 -12.03 9.57 0.20
CA LEU A 108 -11.22 9.60 1.40
C LEU A 108 -10.29 10.82 1.36
N GLY A 109 -10.28 11.60 2.43
CA GLY A 109 -9.48 12.82 2.58
C GLY A 109 -8.06 12.52 3.06
N SER A 110 -7.20 13.54 3.05
CA SER A 110 -5.81 13.42 3.52
C SER A 110 -5.70 13.05 5.00
N GLY A 111 -6.63 13.53 5.84
CA GLY A 111 -6.70 13.18 7.25
C GLY A 111 -7.00 11.69 7.47
N PHE A 112 -7.90 11.11 6.67
CA PHE A 112 -8.16 9.66 6.71
C PHE A 112 -6.89 8.88 6.34
N TRP A 113 -6.25 9.21 5.22
CA TRP A 113 -5.06 8.47 4.75
C TRP A 113 -3.91 8.54 5.74
N LEU A 114 -3.63 9.73 6.28
CA LEU A 114 -2.58 9.90 7.27
C LEU A 114 -2.92 9.16 8.58
N ALA A 115 -4.14 9.29 9.10
CA ALA A 115 -4.55 8.61 10.32
C ALA A 115 -4.55 7.07 10.16
N ALA A 116 -5.01 6.56 9.02
CA ALA A 116 -4.98 5.14 8.70
C ALA A 116 -3.54 4.60 8.62
N ALA A 117 -2.64 5.33 7.95
CA ALA A 117 -1.22 4.97 7.87
C ALA A 117 -0.57 4.94 9.26
N LEU A 118 -0.82 5.95 10.10
CA LEU A 118 -0.29 6.02 11.46
C LEU A 118 -0.84 4.91 12.35
N ALA A 119 -2.14 4.58 12.24
CA ALA A 119 -2.75 3.48 12.98
C ALA A 119 -2.15 2.12 12.57
N LEU A 120 -1.93 1.89 11.27
CA LEU A 120 -1.28 0.67 10.77
C LEU A 120 0.19 0.59 11.17
N LEU A 121 0.93 1.70 11.17
CA LEU A 121 2.30 1.77 11.69
C LEU A 121 2.37 1.47 13.19
N ALA A 122 1.43 1.99 13.96
CA ALA A 122 1.29 1.69 15.39
C ALA A 122 1.03 0.20 15.63
N CYS A 123 0.11 -0.40 14.86
CA CYS A 123 -0.12 -1.83 14.90
C CYS A 123 1.16 -2.61 14.59
N SER A 124 1.89 -2.21 13.53
CA SER A 124 3.13 -2.89 13.16
C SER A 124 4.17 -2.81 14.27
N ASP A 125 4.48 -1.63 14.82
CA ASP A 125 5.43 -1.45 15.93
C ASP A 125 5.03 -2.32 17.14
N ALA A 126 3.74 -2.30 17.51
CA ALA A 126 3.22 -3.11 18.60
C ALA A 126 3.42 -4.62 18.36
N ILE A 127 3.12 -5.13 17.15
CA ILE A 127 3.29 -6.54 16.81
C ILE A 127 4.77 -6.96 16.88
N ARG A 128 5.70 -6.10 16.43
CA ARG A 128 7.15 -6.38 16.53
C ARG A 128 7.61 -6.55 17.97
N ARG A 129 6.96 -5.86 18.91
CA ARG A 129 7.26 -5.92 20.36
C ARG A 129 6.55 -7.06 21.09
N ILE A 130 5.43 -7.56 20.55
CA ILE A 130 4.65 -8.66 21.15
C ILE A 130 5.27 -10.03 20.88
N SER A 131 5.75 -10.25 19.65
CA SER A 131 6.29 -11.54 19.22
C SER A 131 7.54 -11.37 18.36
N THR A 132 8.57 -12.15 18.64
CA THR A 132 9.75 -12.30 17.79
C THR A 132 9.55 -13.39 16.72
N HIS A 133 8.62 -14.32 16.94
CA HIS A 133 8.39 -15.47 16.04
C HIS A 133 7.74 -15.03 14.72
N PRO A 134 8.34 -15.34 13.54
CA PRO A 134 7.85 -14.86 12.24
C PRO A 134 6.40 -15.21 11.94
N LEU A 135 5.98 -16.46 12.16
CA LEU A 135 4.61 -16.90 11.89
C LEU A 135 3.56 -16.13 12.71
N TRP A 136 3.85 -15.86 13.99
CA TRP A 136 2.92 -15.15 14.86
C TRP A 136 2.83 -13.67 14.50
N ARG A 137 3.94 -13.07 14.05
CA ARG A 137 3.93 -11.70 13.51
C ARG A 137 3.08 -11.62 12.26
N TRP A 138 3.21 -12.60 11.35
CA TRP A 138 2.40 -12.63 10.13
C TRP A 138 0.90 -12.76 10.45
N LEU A 139 0.52 -13.70 11.32
CA LEU A 139 -0.88 -13.88 11.73
C LEU A 139 -1.46 -12.63 12.41
N LEU A 140 -0.69 -11.96 13.28
CA LEU A 140 -1.10 -10.70 13.90
C LEU A 140 -1.25 -9.53 12.92
N HIS A 141 -0.53 -9.52 11.79
CA HIS A 141 -0.77 -8.53 10.73
C HIS A 141 -2.01 -8.90 9.91
N MET A 142 -2.17 -10.18 9.57
CA MET A 142 -3.33 -10.66 8.80
C MET A 142 -4.65 -10.39 9.51
N GLN A 143 -4.70 -10.53 10.85
CA GLN A 143 -5.94 -10.31 11.60
C GLN A 143 -6.42 -8.84 11.56
N ILE A 144 -5.54 -7.86 11.30
CA ILE A 144 -5.91 -6.44 11.20
C ILE A 144 -6.91 -6.23 10.05
N ALA A 145 -6.78 -6.99 8.97
CA ALA A 145 -7.61 -6.86 7.78
C ALA A 145 -9.01 -7.47 7.93
N ILE A 146 -9.25 -8.34 8.93
CA ILE A 146 -10.51 -9.10 9.06
C ILE A 146 -11.73 -8.17 9.15
N ILE A 147 -11.70 -7.19 10.06
CA ILE A 147 -12.84 -6.29 10.27
C ILE A 147 -13.04 -5.33 9.09
N PRO A 148 -12.00 -4.66 8.53
CA PRO A 148 -12.14 -3.86 7.31
C PRO A 148 -12.71 -4.66 6.13
N LEU A 149 -12.29 -5.91 5.94
CA LEU A 149 -12.84 -6.77 4.90
C LEU A 149 -14.31 -7.09 5.18
N TRP A 150 -14.67 -7.40 6.42
CA TRP A 150 -16.08 -7.59 6.78
C TRP A 150 -16.92 -6.33 6.52
N LEU A 151 -16.40 -5.14 6.83
CA LEU A 151 -17.07 -3.87 6.51
C LEU A 151 -17.25 -3.67 5.00
N LEU A 152 -16.25 -4.04 4.19
CA LEU A 152 -16.33 -4.03 2.74
C LEU A 152 -17.43 -4.98 2.24
N TYR A 153 -17.42 -6.25 2.68
CA TYR A 153 -18.41 -7.24 2.26
C TYR A 153 -19.83 -6.96 2.78
N SER A 154 -19.97 -6.30 3.92
CA SER A 154 -21.28 -5.89 4.46
C SER A 154 -21.97 -4.78 3.64
N GLY A 155 -21.26 -4.18 2.69
CA GLY A 155 -21.75 -3.05 1.90
C GLY A 155 -21.68 -1.69 2.60
N THR A 156 -21.13 -1.62 3.82
CA THR A 156 -20.97 -0.36 4.59
C THR A 156 -20.15 0.70 3.83
N LEU A 157 -19.28 0.26 2.91
CA LEU A 157 -18.40 1.12 2.14
C LEU A 157 -18.92 1.45 0.72
N ASN A 158 -20.09 0.92 0.33
CA ASN A 158 -20.61 1.02 -1.04
C ASN A 158 -20.87 2.45 -1.50
N ASP A 159 -21.17 3.36 -0.57
CA ASP A 159 -21.45 4.76 -0.90
C ASP A 159 -20.19 5.58 -1.23
N LEU A 160 -18.99 5.05 -0.93
CA LEU A 160 -17.74 5.69 -1.28
C LEU A 160 -17.59 5.72 -2.81
N SER A 161 -17.03 6.82 -3.32
CA SER A 161 -16.83 7.02 -4.75
C SER A 161 -16.02 5.88 -5.38
N LEU A 162 -15.04 5.34 -4.64
CA LEU A 162 -14.22 4.23 -5.12
C LEU A 162 -15.09 2.99 -5.41
N MET A 163 -16.00 2.64 -4.51
CA MET A 163 -16.87 1.48 -4.67
C MET A 163 -17.92 1.70 -5.76
N LYS A 164 -18.47 2.92 -5.86
CA LYS A 164 -19.38 3.28 -6.97
C LYS A 164 -18.70 3.20 -8.33
N GLU A 165 -17.47 3.72 -8.45
CA GLU A 165 -16.72 3.65 -9.72
C GLU A 165 -16.29 2.21 -10.06
N TYR A 166 -15.91 1.41 -9.05
CA TYR A 166 -15.63 -0.01 -9.25
C TYR A 166 -16.86 -0.75 -9.79
N ALA A 167 -18.03 -0.57 -9.15
CA ALA A 167 -19.27 -1.18 -9.60
C ALA A 167 -19.69 -0.76 -11.02
N ASN A 168 -19.42 0.50 -11.40
CA ASN A 168 -19.76 1.02 -12.72
C ASN A 168 -18.78 0.63 -13.83
N ARG A 169 -17.54 0.26 -13.50
CA ARG A 169 -16.46 -0.02 -14.46
C ARG A 169 -15.78 -1.36 -14.19
N GLN A 170 -16.52 -2.31 -13.65
CA GLN A 170 -15.97 -3.58 -13.18
C GLN A 170 -15.16 -4.29 -14.26
N ASP A 171 -15.67 -4.37 -15.49
CA ASP A 171 -14.97 -5.00 -16.62
C ASP A 171 -13.56 -4.41 -16.85
N VAL A 172 -13.43 -3.08 -16.76
CA VAL A 172 -12.14 -2.40 -16.93
C VAL A 172 -11.18 -2.72 -15.79
N PHE A 173 -11.69 -2.83 -14.55
CA PHE A 173 -10.88 -3.24 -13.40
C PHE A 173 -10.45 -4.69 -13.50
N ASP A 174 -11.34 -5.58 -13.91
CA ASP A 174 -11.08 -7.01 -14.05
C ASP A 174 -10.06 -7.27 -15.18
N ASP A 175 -10.19 -6.59 -16.32
CA ASP A 175 -9.22 -6.61 -17.41
C ASP A 175 -7.84 -6.08 -16.95
N ALA A 176 -7.82 -4.95 -16.24
CA ALA A 176 -6.58 -4.39 -15.71
C ALA A 176 -5.93 -5.29 -14.66
N LEU A 177 -6.72 -5.96 -13.81
CA LEU A 177 -6.23 -6.94 -12.84
C LEU A 177 -5.64 -8.16 -13.56
N ALA A 178 -6.32 -8.68 -14.57
CA ALA A 178 -5.84 -9.79 -15.37
C ALA A 178 -4.52 -9.43 -16.09
N GLN A 179 -4.44 -8.23 -16.66
CA GLN A 179 -3.21 -7.71 -17.27
C GLN A 179 -2.09 -7.57 -16.24
N HIS A 180 -2.39 -7.04 -15.05
CA HIS A 180 -1.42 -6.90 -13.97
C HIS A 180 -0.88 -8.26 -13.51
N LEU A 181 -1.75 -9.25 -13.31
CA LEU A 181 -1.35 -10.62 -12.94
C LEU A 181 -0.53 -11.28 -14.06
N THR A 182 -0.91 -11.08 -15.32
CA THR A 182 -0.17 -11.58 -16.48
C THR A 182 1.25 -11.01 -16.52
N LEU A 183 1.41 -9.70 -16.31
CA LEU A 183 2.72 -9.05 -16.21
C LEU A 183 3.50 -9.50 -14.98
N LEU A 184 2.85 -9.62 -13.83
CA LEU A 184 3.46 -10.05 -12.58
C LEU A 184 4.06 -11.44 -12.71
N PHE A 185 3.25 -12.45 -13.07
CA PHE A 185 3.73 -13.82 -13.21
C PHE A 185 4.67 -13.96 -14.41
N GLY A 186 4.37 -13.26 -15.51
CA GLY A 186 5.21 -13.23 -16.70
C GLY A 186 6.61 -12.64 -16.46
N ALA A 187 6.78 -11.76 -15.47
CA ALA A 187 8.08 -11.21 -15.10
C ALA A 187 8.76 -11.98 -13.96
N VAL A 188 8.00 -12.39 -12.93
CA VAL A 188 8.55 -13.07 -11.75
C VAL A 188 9.17 -14.43 -12.10
N LEU A 189 8.49 -15.23 -12.94
CA LEU A 189 9.00 -16.56 -13.30
C LEU A 189 10.33 -16.48 -14.05
N PRO A 190 10.49 -15.70 -15.15
CA PRO A 190 11.79 -15.55 -15.80
C PRO A 190 12.83 -14.89 -14.89
N ALA A 191 12.45 -13.92 -14.07
CA ALA A 191 13.37 -13.29 -13.12
C ALA A 191 13.95 -14.30 -12.13
N LEU A 192 13.15 -15.24 -11.61
CA LEU A 192 13.64 -16.33 -10.76
C LEU A 192 14.54 -17.29 -11.52
N VAL A 193 14.11 -17.72 -12.72
CA VAL A 193 14.88 -18.65 -13.57
C VAL A 193 16.25 -18.09 -13.95
N ILE A 194 16.38 -16.77 -14.14
CA ILE A 194 17.65 -16.12 -14.47
C ILE A 194 18.41 -15.72 -13.20
N GLY A 195 17.73 -15.05 -12.27
CA GLY A 195 18.33 -14.42 -11.11
C GLY A 195 18.82 -15.41 -10.07
N VAL A 196 18.13 -16.54 -9.83
CA VAL A 196 18.57 -17.54 -8.84
C VAL A 196 19.86 -18.22 -9.28
N PRO A 197 19.98 -18.80 -10.49
CA PRO A 197 21.24 -19.38 -10.94
C PRO A 197 22.37 -18.36 -10.99
N LEU A 198 22.09 -17.12 -11.40
CA LEU A 198 23.08 -16.05 -11.46
C LEU A 198 23.56 -15.63 -10.05
N GLY A 199 22.66 -15.62 -9.05
CA GLY A 199 22.98 -15.45 -7.64
C GLY A 199 23.84 -16.59 -7.09
N ILE A 200 23.46 -17.84 -7.35
CA ILE A 200 24.25 -19.02 -6.96
C ILE A 200 25.64 -18.97 -7.60
N TRP A 201 25.74 -18.57 -8.87
CA TRP A 201 27.02 -18.41 -9.56
C TRP A 201 27.89 -17.32 -8.92
N CYS A 202 27.29 -16.20 -8.52
CA CYS A 202 27.95 -15.13 -7.78
C CYS A 202 28.40 -15.55 -6.38
N TYR A 203 27.67 -16.43 -5.69
CA TYR A 203 28.00 -16.91 -4.34
C TYR A 203 29.42 -17.49 -4.28
N PHE A 204 29.86 -18.16 -5.36
CA PHE A 204 31.16 -18.81 -5.42
C PHE A 204 32.34 -17.90 -5.83
N SER A 205 32.17 -16.59 -6.10
CA SER A 205 33.32 -15.68 -6.33
C SER A 205 32.96 -14.20 -6.16
N THR A 206 33.75 -13.50 -5.34
CA THR A 206 33.67 -12.05 -5.13
C THR A 206 33.97 -11.23 -6.39
N ALA A 207 34.84 -11.72 -7.28
CA ALA A 207 35.14 -11.04 -8.54
C ALA A 207 33.92 -11.01 -9.49
N ARG A 208 33.16 -12.12 -9.55
CA ARG A 208 31.92 -12.20 -10.33
C ARG A 208 30.83 -11.29 -9.78
N GLN A 209 30.71 -11.22 -8.45
CA GLN A 209 29.76 -10.33 -7.78
C GLN A 209 29.97 -8.87 -8.18
N GLY A 210 31.22 -8.39 -8.16
CA GLY A 210 31.53 -6.99 -8.50
C GLY A 210 31.07 -6.63 -9.92
N ALA A 211 31.39 -7.46 -10.91
CA ALA A 211 31.00 -7.22 -12.30
C ALA A 211 29.48 -7.27 -12.50
N ILE A 212 28.82 -8.31 -11.98
CA ILE A 212 27.38 -8.51 -12.11
C ILE A 212 26.59 -7.43 -11.39
N PHE A 213 26.94 -7.11 -10.14
CA PHE A 213 26.23 -6.09 -9.38
C PHE A 213 26.41 -4.71 -9.99
N SER A 214 27.58 -4.41 -10.56
CA SER A 214 27.78 -3.15 -11.29
C SER A 214 26.84 -3.05 -12.49
N LEU A 215 26.80 -4.09 -13.34
CA LEU A 215 25.92 -4.12 -14.52
C LEU A 215 24.44 -3.99 -14.13
N LEU A 216 23.97 -4.82 -13.19
CA LEU A 216 22.58 -4.81 -12.75
C LEU A 216 22.20 -3.48 -12.08
N ASN A 217 23.14 -2.85 -11.37
CA ASN A 217 22.92 -1.53 -10.79
C ASN A 217 22.80 -0.43 -11.85
N VAL A 218 23.62 -0.48 -12.91
CA VAL A 218 23.48 0.45 -14.06
C VAL A 218 22.09 0.34 -14.68
N ILE A 219 21.55 -0.86 -14.83
CA ILE A 219 20.21 -1.05 -15.39
C ILE A 219 19.13 -0.44 -14.48
N GLN A 220 19.27 -0.58 -13.16
CA GLN A 220 18.31 -0.02 -12.20
C GLN A 220 18.33 1.50 -12.08
N THR A 221 19.43 2.17 -12.46
CA THR A 221 19.50 3.64 -12.43
C THR A 221 18.90 4.28 -13.68
N VAL A 222 18.70 3.52 -14.76
CA VAL A 222 18.00 4.02 -15.97
C VAL A 222 16.52 4.20 -15.64
N PRO A 223 15.94 5.40 -15.75
CA PRO A 223 14.50 5.61 -15.50
C PRO A 223 13.64 4.66 -16.34
N SER A 224 12.59 4.09 -15.75
CA SER A 224 11.82 3.03 -16.42
C SER A 224 11.27 3.47 -17.78
N ILE A 225 10.75 4.71 -17.90
CA ILE A 225 10.27 5.27 -19.17
C ILE A 225 11.38 5.32 -20.23
N ALA A 226 12.62 5.64 -19.84
CA ALA A 226 13.76 5.68 -20.75
C ALA A 226 14.20 4.27 -21.18
N LEU A 227 14.19 3.30 -20.25
CA LEU A 227 14.47 1.90 -20.57
C LEU A 227 13.44 1.34 -21.55
N PHE A 228 12.15 1.65 -21.35
CA PHE A 228 11.10 1.32 -22.32
C PHE A 228 11.44 1.90 -23.70
N GLY A 229 11.72 3.21 -23.79
CA GLY A 229 12.09 3.86 -25.05
C GLY A 229 13.31 3.23 -25.72
N LEU A 230 14.33 2.88 -24.94
CA LEU A 230 15.56 2.22 -25.42
C LEU A 230 15.29 0.82 -25.99
N LEU A 231 14.30 0.10 -25.45
CA LEU A 231 13.92 -1.24 -25.92
C LEU A 231 13.09 -1.22 -27.21
N ILE A 232 12.38 -0.13 -27.53
CA ILE A 232 11.49 -0.07 -28.71
C ILE A 232 12.25 -0.34 -30.00
N ALA A 233 13.29 0.44 -30.28
CA ALA A 233 14.03 0.34 -31.54
C ALA A 233 14.74 -1.02 -31.73
N PRO A 234 15.47 -1.55 -30.74
CA PRO A 234 16.09 -2.88 -30.84
C PRO A 234 15.07 -4.01 -31.01
N LEU A 235 13.96 -4.00 -30.29
CA LEU A 235 12.93 -5.04 -30.43
C LEU A 235 12.21 -4.95 -31.78
N ALA A 236 11.93 -3.75 -32.28
CA ALA A 236 11.37 -3.56 -33.61
C ALA A 236 12.34 -4.06 -34.71
N ALA A 237 13.63 -3.74 -34.57
CA ALA A 237 14.68 -4.26 -35.47
C ALA A 237 14.78 -5.80 -35.39
N LEU A 238 14.64 -6.39 -34.19
CA LEU A 238 14.69 -7.84 -34.00
C LEU A 238 13.51 -8.54 -34.69
N VAL A 239 12.30 -8.01 -34.56
CA VAL A 239 11.08 -8.57 -35.18
C VAL A 239 11.12 -8.44 -36.71
N THR A 240 11.68 -7.34 -37.23
CA THR A 240 11.87 -7.19 -38.69
C THR A 240 12.91 -8.17 -39.25
N ALA A 241 13.99 -8.43 -38.51
CA ALA A 241 14.99 -9.43 -38.89
C ALA A 241 14.48 -10.86 -38.78
N PHE A 242 13.63 -11.14 -37.78
CA PHE A 242 13.07 -12.47 -37.51
C PHE A 242 11.54 -12.43 -37.40
N PRO A 243 10.81 -12.48 -38.52
CA PRO A 243 9.36 -12.29 -38.53
C PRO A 243 8.57 -13.29 -37.67
N TRP A 244 9.13 -14.49 -37.44
CA TRP A 244 8.52 -15.49 -36.56
C TRP A 244 8.42 -15.05 -35.09
N LEU A 245 9.29 -14.15 -34.64
CA LEU A 245 9.17 -13.55 -33.30
C LEU A 245 7.90 -12.70 -33.17
N GLY A 246 7.50 -12.03 -34.24
CA GLY A 246 6.23 -11.29 -34.29
C GLY A 246 5.01 -12.21 -34.13
N MET A 247 5.07 -13.43 -34.67
CA MET A 247 4.02 -14.44 -34.49
C MET A 247 3.91 -14.94 -33.04
N LEU A 248 5.00 -14.86 -32.28
CA LEU A 248 5.03 -15.15 -30.84
C LEU A 248 4.59 -13.95 -29.96
N GLY A 249 4.16 -12.85 -30.58
CA GLY A 249 3.71 -11.66 -29.87
C GLY A 249 4.84 -10.75 -29.36
N ILE A 250 6.09 -10.94 -29.85
CA ILE A 250 7.19 -10.03 -29.57
C ILE A 250 7.00 -8.77 -30.40
N ALA A 251 6.95 -7.61 -29.74
CA ALA A 251 6.83 -6.31 -30.39
C ALA A 251 7.75 -5.28 -29.74
N GLY A 252 8.05 -4.21 -30.48
CA GLY A 252 8.79 -3.06 -29.95
C GLY A 252 8.03 -2.29 -28.87
N THR A 253 6.70 -2.40 -28.84
CA THR A 253 5.83 -1.69 -27.88
C THR A 253 4.90 -2.68 -27.17
N GLY A 254 4.28 -2.23 -26.09
CA GLY A 254 3.31 -3.04 -25.33
C GLY A 254 3.96 -3.97 -24.30
N MET A 255 3.49 -5.21 -24.24
CA MET A 255 3.80 -6.15 -23.15
C MET A 255 5.24 -6.65 -23.15
N THR A 256 5.84 -6.87 -24.32
CA THR A 256 7.21 -7.41 -24.44
C THR A 256 8.27 -6.53 -23.76
N PRO A 257 8.41 -5.24 -24.11
CA PRO A 257 9.38 -4.38 -23.42
C PRO A 257 9.06 -4.23 -21.93
N ALA A 258 7.77 -4.30 -21.54
CA ALA A 258 7.38 -4.26 -20.13
C ALA A 258 7.90 -5.46 -19.36
N LEU A 259 7.70 -6.68 -19.88
CA LEU A 259 8.21 -7.89 -19.27
C LEU A 259 9.73 -7.88 -19.16
N ILE A 260 10.44 -7.49 -20.23
CA ILE A 260 11.91 -7.40 -20.22
C ILE A 260 12.37 -6.41 -19.15
N ALA A 261 11.80 -5.21 -19.11
CA ALA A 261 12.15 -4.20 -18.12
C ALA A 261 11.89 -4.68 -16.69
N LEU A 262 10.73 -5.29 -16.43
CA LEU A 262 10.38 -5.85 -15.12
C LEU A 262 11.33 -6.96 -14.69
N VAL A 263 11.68 -7.87 -15.59
CA VAL A 263 12.66 -8.94 -15.32
C VAL A 263 14.00 -8.32 -14.96
N LEU A 264 14.53 -7.42 -15.80
CA LEU A 264 15.83 -6.78 -15.58
C LEU A 264 15.90 -6.04 -14.24
N TYR A 265 14.84 -5.32 -13.88
CA TYR A 265 14.75 -4.62 -12.60
C TYR A 265 14.68 -5.59 -11.42
N ALA A 266 14.01 -6.73 -11.56
CA ALA A 266 13.93 -7.74 -10.50
C ALA A 266 15.25 -8.48 -10.27
N LEU A 267 16.18 -8.50 -11.23
CA LEU A 267 17.43 -9.28 -11.12
C LEU A 267 18.32 -8.86 -9.96
N LEU A 268 18.63 -7.56 -9.78
CA LEU A 268 19.58 -7.13 -8.73
C LEU A 268 19.13 -7.53 -7.31
N PRO A 269 17.90 -7.23 -6.83
CA PRO A 269 17.49 -7.60 -5.49
C PRO A 269 17.42 -9.11 -5.31
N LEU A 270 17.08 -9.85 -6.36
CA LEU A 270 16.99 -11.31 -6.33
C LEU A 270 18.37 -11.96 -6.23
N VAL A 271 19.32 -11.55 -7.07
CA VAL A 271 20.71 -12.02 -7.04
C VAL A 271 21.36 -11.65 -5.70
N ARG A 272 21.13 -10.43 -5.18
CA ARG A 272 21.60 -10.01 -3.84
C ARG A 272 20.95 -10.77 -2.70
N GLY A 273 19.74 -11.28 -2.87
CA GLY A 273 19.06 -12.08 -1.85
C GLY A 273 19.55 -13.53 -1.77
N VAL A 274 20.20 -14.02 -2.84
CA VAL A 274 20.74 -15.38 -2.93
C VAL A 274 22.18 -15.47 -2.42
N VAL A 275 22.98 -14.42 -2.65
CA VAL A 275 24.37 -14.30 -2.19
C VAL A 275 24.44 -13.89 -0.73
#